data_AF-A0AAV2BXZ5-F1
#
_entry.id   AF-A0AAV2BXZ5-F1
#
_cell.length_a   1.000
_cell.length_b   1.000
_cell.length_c   1.000
_cell.angle_alpha   90.00
_cell.angle_beta   90.00
_cell.angle_gamma   90.00
#
_symmetry.space_group_name_H-M   'P 1'
#
loop_
_entity.id
_entity.type
_entity.pdbx_description
1 polymer ?
#
loop_
_entity_poly.entity_id
_entity_poly.type
_entity_poly.pdbx_seq_one_letter_code
_entity_poly.pdbx_strand_id
1 'polypeptide(L)' 'MVHMLREESLGAKIAVQDGVLIYYCLQCSYNTPYKWNMKAHKLIHSGERPFVCNVCKKSFNRKGNLKTHLMVHLRDVSQ' A
#
# COMPACT_ATOMS: atom_id res chain seq x y z
N MET A 1 13.03 15.85 17.00
CA MET A 1 12.06 15.49 18.06
C MET A 1 10.76 15.10 17.36
N VAL A 2 10.33 13.85 17.50
CA VAL A 2 9.15 13.33 16.78
C VAL A 2 7.89 13.75 17.55
N HIS A 3 7.25 14.84 17.17
CA HIS A 3 5.97 15.26 17.76
C HIS A 3 4.82 14.49 17.08
N MET A 4 4.18 13.58 17.82
CA MET A 4 3.04 12.80 17.35
C MET A 4 1.76 13.66 17.40
N LEU A 5 1.11 13.90 16.25
CA LEU A 5 0.03 14.89 16.14
C LEU A 5 -1.39 14.30 16.27
N ARG A 6 -1.61 13.04 15.87
CA ARG A 6 -2.91 12.34 15.97
C ARG A 6 -2.78 10.86 15.59
N GLU A 7 -3.54 9.98 16.26
CA GLU A 7 -3.77 8.60 15.80
C GLU A 7 -4.95 8.60 14.82
N GLU A 8 -4.71 8.20 13.57
CA GLU A 8 -5.80 7.97 12.60
C GLU A 8 -6.27 6.52 12.67
N SER A 9 -7.57 6.29 12.45
CA SER A 9 -8.24 4.97 12.34
C SER A 9 -7.63 4.02 11.31
N LEU A 10 -6.69 4.53 10.51
CA LEU A 10 -5.87 3.75 9.62
C LEU A 10 -4.81 2.92 10.37
N GLY A 11 -4.50 3.16 11.65
CA GLY A 11 -3.44 2.46 12.40
C GLY A 11 -2.04 2.97 12.06
N ALA A 12 -1.93 4.24 11.67
CA ALA A 12 -0.69 4.94 11.39
C ALA A 12 -0.64 6.20 12.26
N LYS A 13 0.55 6.56 12.74
CA LYS A 13 0.77 7.83 13.45
C LYS A 13 1.31 8.87 12.48
N ILE A 14 0.81 10.09 12.62
CA ILE A 14 1.33 11.24 11.91
C ILE A 14 2.38 11.91 12.80
N ALA A 15 3.56 12.17 12.25
CA ALA A 15 4.60 12.92 12.93
C ALA A 15 5.35 13.85 11.98
N VAL A 16 6.03 14.82 12.57
CA VAL A 16 6.87 15.78 11.82
C VAL A 16 8.33 15.35 11.92
N GLN A 17 8.98 15.17 10.77
CA GLN A 17 10.41 14.92 10.64
C GLN A 17 11.00 15.99 9.71
N ASP A 18 11.97 16.75 10.21
CA ASP A 18 12.63 17.85 9.48
C ASP A 18 11.65 18.89 8.89
N GLY A 19 10.58 19.19 9.63
CA GLY A 19 9.52 20.12 9.18
C GLY A 19 8.52 19.51 8.18
N VAL A 20 8.67 18.24 7.83
CA VAL A 20 7.77 17.52 6.92
C VAL A 20 6.85 16.58 7.70
N LEU A 21 5.57 16.65 7.40
CA LEU A 21 4.57 15.71 7.93
C LEU A 21 4.71 14.36 7.22
N ILE A 22 4.90 13.30 8.01
CA ILE A 22 5.01 11.93 7.52
C ILE A 22 4.13 10.97 8.31
N TYR A 23 3.75 9.88 7.64
CA TYR A 23 2.97 8.78 8.19
C TYR A 23 3.92 7.65 8.61
N TYR A 24 3.87 7.26 9.88
CA TYR A 24 4.60 6.12 10.44
C TYR A 24 3.68 4.92 10.63
N CYS A 25 4.14 3.74 10.22
CA CYS A 25 3.46 2.49 10.52
C CYS A 25 3.66 2.12 11.99
N LEU A 26 2.63 1.57 12.63
CA LEU A 26 2.71 1.10 14.03
C LEU A 26 3.11 -0.36 14.15
N GLN A 27 3.16 -1.09 13.03
CA GLN A 27 3.48 -2.51 13.01
C GLN A 27 4.89 -2.79 12.45
N CYS A 28 5.57 -1.78 11.89
CA CYS A 28 6.95 -1.86 11.41
C CYS A 28 7.57 -0.46 11.26
N SER A 29 8.86 -0.39 10.92
CA SER A 29 9.60 0.87 10.78
C SER A 29 9.32 1.65 9.48
N TYR A 30 8.34 1.24 8.67
CA TYR A 30 8.01 1.92 7.42
C TYR A 30 7.39 3.30 7.66
N ASN A 31 7.84 4.29 6.90
CA ASN A 31 7.27 5.64 6.88
C ASN A 31 7.16 6.17 5.45
N THR A 32 6.28 7.16 5.25
CA THR A 32 6.03 7.79 3.95
C THR A 32 5.38 9.16 4.14
N PRO A 33 5.71 10.17 3.32
CA PRO A 33 4.99 11.45 3.35
C PRO A 33 3.57 11.33 2.75
N TYR A 34 3.30 10.27 1.99
CA TYR A 34 2.03 10.10 1.28
C TYR A 34 1.04 9.17 2.00
N LYS A 35 -0.18 9.67 2.25
CA LYS A 35 -1.29 8.90 2.87
C LYS A 35 -1.66 7.65 2.08
N TRP A 36 -1.68 7.73 0.76
CA TRP A 36 -2.08 6.61 -0.11
C TRP A 36 -1.04 5.47 -0.09
N ASN A 37 0.25 5.80 0.03
CA ASN A 37 1.29 4.81 0.25
C ASN A 37 1.10 4.08 1.58
N MET A 38 0.77 4.81 2.65
CA MET A 38 0.50 4.21 3.96
C MET A 38 -0.74 3.29 3.93
N LYS A 39 -1.81 3.69 3.23
CA LYS A 39 -2.98 2.83 3.00
C LYS A 39 -2.60 1.53 2.28
N ALA A 40 -1.86 1.63 1.18
CA ALA A 40 -1.42 0.46 0.42
C ALA A 40 -0.43 -0.41 1.20
N HIS A 41 0.45 0.21 1.99
CA HIS A 41 1.41 -0.49 2.85
C HIS A 41 0.70 -1.38 3.88
N LYS A 42 -0.38 -0.91 4.50
CA LYS A 42 -1.13 -1.71 5.50
C LYS A 42 -1.68 -3.03 4.98
N LEU A 43 -1.95 -3.12 3.68
CA LEU A 43 -2.41 -4.36 3.04
C LEU A 43 -1.38 -5.50 3.15
N ILE A 44 -0.10 -5.19 3.39
CA ILE A 44 0.92 -6.22 3.67
C ILE A 44 0.71 -6.88 5.03
N HIS A 45 0.20 -6.12 6.00
CA HIS A 45 -0.01 -6.58 7.36
C HIS A 45 -1.35 -7.30 7.51
N SER A 46 -2.41 -6.80 6.88
CA SER A 46 -3.70 -7.48 6.87
C SER A 46 -3.73 -8.70 5.94
N GLY A 47 -2.79 -8.79 5.00
CA GLY A 47 -2.80 -9.80 3.94
C GLY A 47 -3.90 -9.57 2.89
N GLU A 48 -4.69 -8.49 3.01
CA GLU A 48 -5.73 -8.16 2.06
C GLU A 48 -5.15 -7.87 0.67
N ARG A 49 -5.79 -8.43 -0.35
CA ARG A 49 -5.40 -8.26 -1.76
C ARG A 49 -6.62 -7.89 -2.58
N PRO A 50 -7.10 -6.64 -2.46
CA PRO A 50 -8.37 -6.20 -3.06
C PRO A 50 -8.33 -6.17 -4.60
N PHE A 51 -7.14 -6.18 -5.21
CA PHE A 51 -7.00 -6.12 -6.66
C PHE A 51 -6.88 -7.52 -7.24
N VAL A 52 -8.00 -8.08 -7.71
CA VAL A 52 -8.06 -9.44 -8.25
C VAL A 52 -7.99 -9.42 -9.78
N CYS A 53 -7.19 -10.31 -10.35
CA CYS A 53 -7.19 -10.56 -11.78
C CYS A 53 -8.45 -11.34 -12.16
N ASN A 54 -9.24 -10.78 -13.08
CA ASN A 54 -10.49 -11.45 -13.49
C ASN A 54 -10.25 -12.71 -14.33
N VAL A 55 -9.08 -12.83 -14.95
CA VAL A 55 -8.68 -13.97 -15.80
C VAL A 55 -8.22 -15.15 -14.95
N CYS A 56 -7.14 -15.01 -14.17
CA CYS A 56 -6.56 -16.12 -13.40
C CYS A 56 -6.86 -16.10 -11.89
N LYS A 57 -7.68 -15.16 -11.41
CA LYS A 57 -8.03 -14.97 -9.99
C LYS A 57 -6.86 -14.66 -9.05
N LYS A 58 -5.66 -14.44 -9.58
CA LYS A 58 -4.51 -13.98 -8.79
C LYS A 58 -4.78 -12.59 -8.21
N SER A 59 -4.51 -12.41 -6.92
CA SER A 59 -4.79 -11.17 -6.19
C SER A 59 -3.52 -10.39 -5.84
N PHE A 60 -3.63 -9.07 -5.81
CA PHE A 60 -2.55 -8.12 -5.58
C PHE A 60 -2.95 -7.07 -4.55
N ASN A 61 -1.95 -6.53 -3.84
CA ASN A 61 -2.12 -5.44 -2.87
C ASN A 61 -2.02 -4.04 -3.48
N ARG A 62 -1.62 -3.92 -4.76
CA ARG A 62 -1.50 -2.64 -5.48
C ARG A 62 -2.11 -2.73 -6.87
N LYS A 63 -2.86 -1.69 -7.26
CA LYS A 63 -3.45 -1.54 -8.61
C LYS A 63 -2.40 -1.58 -9.73
N GLY A 64 -1.25 -0.94 -9.53
CA GLY A 64 -0.14 -0.96 -10.49
C GLY A 64 0.37 -2.37 -10.78
N ASN A 65 0.50 -3.20 -9.74
CA ASN A 65 0.94 -4.59 -9.88
C ASN A 65 -0.07 -5.43 -10.67
N LEU A 66 -1.38 -5.24 -10.42
CA LEU A 66 -2.42 -5.86 -11.24
C LEU A 66 -2.31 -5.41 -12.70
N LYS A 67 -2.15 -4.11 -12.96
CA LYS A 67 -2.03 -3.57 -14.32
C LYS A 67 -0.86 -4.19 -15.08
N THR A 68 0.32 -4.27 -14.45
CA THR A 68 1.49 -4.94 -15.05
C THR A 68 1.24 -6.43 -15.25
N HIS A 69 0.60 -7.11 -14.30
CA HIS A 69 0.25 -8.51 -14.43
C HIS A 69 -0.72 -8.79 -15.60
N LEU A 70 -1.70 -7.91 -15.85
CA LEU A 70 -2.62 -8.06 -16.97
C LEU A 70 -1.87 -8.08 -18.32
N MET A 71 -0.69 -7.47 -18.41
CA MET A 71 0.14 -7.55 -19.63
C MET A 71 0.64 -8.97 -19.93
N VAL A 72 0.72 -9.86 -18.93
CA VAL A 72 1.05 -11.28 -19.14
C VAL A 72 -0.07 -11.95 -19.91
N HIS A 73 -1.33 -11.75 -19.52
CA HIS A 73 -2.49 -12.30 -20.23
C HIS A 73 -2.65 -11.74 -21.65
N LEU A 74 -2.22 -10.51 -21.89
CA LEU A 74 -2.19 -9.92 -23.24
C LEU A 74 -1.05 -10.48 -24.10
N ARG A 75 0.01 -11.03 -23.50
CA ARG A 75 1.10 -11.73 -24.20
C ARG A 75 0.80 -13.21 -24.39
N ASP A 76 0.01 -13.80 -23.50
CA ASP A 76 -0.53 -15.16 -23.56
C ASP A 76 -1.75 -15.30 -24.49
N VAL A 77 -1.90 -14.45 -25.53
CA VAL A 77 -2.91 -14.65 -26.60
C VAL A 77 -2.43 -15.72 -27.59
N SER A 78 -2.09 -16.88 -27.03
CA SER A 78 -1.91 -18.14 -27.74
C SER A 78 -2.55 -19.23 -26.87
N GLN A 79 -3.87 -19.15 -26.77
CA GLN A 79 -4.73 -20.31 -26.47
C GLN A 79 -5.78 -20.39 -27.56
#